data_AF-A0A7L2RM12-F1
#
_entry.id   AF-A0A7L2RM12-F1
#
_cell.length_a   1.000
_cell.length_b   1.000
_cell.length_c   1.000
_cell.angle_alpha   90.00
_cell.angle_beta   90.00
_cell.angle_gamma   90.00
#
_symmetry.space_group_name_H-M   'P 1'
#
loop_
_entity.id
_entity.type
_entity.pdbx_description
1 polymer ?
#
loop_
_entity_poly.entity_id
_entity_poly.type
_entity_poly.pdbx_seq_one_letter_code
_entity_poly.pdbx_strand_id
1 'polypeptide(L)'
;RLIYFGGYGCRKHNELSDCFDVHDAFWEGQIFWGWHNDVHVFDTTTQTWSQPAIRGGDPPQPRAAHTCAVLGNKGYIFGGRVLQTRMNDLHCLNLDTWTWSGRINISGEKPKDRSWHTLTPIGEDRLFLFGGLSSDNVPLSDGWIHSITTNGWKQLTHLPKSRPRLWHTACLGKEGEVMVFGGSKDDLLFMDTGHCSDLLIFQTQPYSLLRLCLDCIGKNAALLKNQIPCLPSKLLQEVLKKITFWAAVTHRQERKAETERQSQLHST
;
A
#
# COMPACT_ATOMS: atom_id res chain seq x y z
N ARG A 1 -15.67 9.53 10.66
CA ARG A 1 -15.89 10.03 9.28
C ARG A 1 -15.01 9.24 8.31
N LEU A 2 -15.52 8.94 7.12
CA LEU A 2 -14.78 8.39 5.98
C LEU A 2 -14.60 9.48 4.93
N ILE A 3 -13.47 9.49 4.24
CA ILE A 3 -13.13 10.53 3.25
C ILE A 3 -12.81 9.83 1.93
N TYR A 4 -13.44 10.29 0.87
CA TYR A 4 -13.32 9.78 -0.48
C TYR A 4 -12.78 10.90 -1.38
N PHE A 5 -11.85 10.57 -2.26
CA PHE A 5 -11.29 11.50 -3.23
C PHE A 5 -11.29 10.87 -4.62
N GLY A 6 -11.77 11.62 -5.60
CA GLY A 6 -11.78 11.25 -7.02
C GLY A 6 -12.46 9.92 -7.34
N GLY A 7 -12.15 9.36 -8.49
CA GLY A 7 -12.77 8.13 -9.00
C GLY A 7 -13.15 8.23 -10.48
N TYR A 8 -13.93 7.24 -10.92
CA TYR A 8 -14.58 7.22 -12.23
C TYR A 8 -16.08 7.00 -12.00
N GLY A 9 -16.90 7.87 -12.57
CA GLY A 9 -18.34 7.87 -12.33
C GLY A 9 -19.07 8.61 -13.44
N CYS A 10 -20.37 8.82 -13.24
CA CYS A 10 -21.21 9.56 -14.17
C CYS A 10 -21.81 10.82 -13.54
N ARG A 11 -22.09 11.81 -14.40
CA ARG A 11 -22.76 13.07 -14.05
C ARG A 11 -23.74 13.45 -15.14
N LYS A 12 -24.76 14.22 -14.77
CA LYS A 12 -25.64 14.87 -15.74
C LYS A 12 -24.96 16.09 -16.36
N HIS A 13 -25.45 16.53 -17.52
CA HIS A 13 -24.92 17.70 -18.22
C HIS A 13 -24.80 18.95 -17.32
N ASN A 14 -25.81 19.20 -16.49
CA ASN A 14 -25.87 20.36 -15.58
C ASN A 14 -24.96 20.25 -14.35
N GLU A 15 -24.31 19.10 -14.13
CA GLU A 15 -23.40 18.82 -13.02
C GLU A 15 -21.92 18.83 -13.48
N LEU A 16 -21.67 19.02 -14.78
CA LEU A 16 -20.34 19.14 -15.34
C LEU A 16 -19.67 20.43 -14.83
N SER A 17 -18.41 20.31 -14.46
CA SER A 17 -17.58 21.37 -13.91
C SER A 17 -16.11 21.00 -14.12
N ASP A 18 -15.19 21.93 -13.86
CA ASP A 18 -13.75 21.73 -14.05
C ASP A 18 -13.15 20.60 -13.19
N CYS A 19 -13.92 20.05 -12.24
CA CYS A 19 -13.55 18.88 -11.44
C CYS A 19 -13.87 17.53 -12.11
N PHE A 20 -14.33 17.52 -13.37
CA PHE A 20 -14.77 16.32 -14.08
C PHE A 20 -14.21 16.24 -15.50
N ASP A 21 -13.42 15.21 -15.78
CA ASP A 21 -12.87 14.91 -17.10
C ASP A 21 -13.76 13.89 -17.81
N VAL A 22 -14.56 14.36 -18.78
CA VAL A 22 -15.45 13.51 -19.58
C VAL A 22 -14.64 12.54 -20.44
N HIS A 23 -14.99 11.26 -20.36
CA HIS A 23 -14.42 10.17 -21.14
C HIS A 23 -15.43 9.57 -22.12
N ASP A 24 -16.70 9.41 -21.70
CA ASP A 24 -17.77 8.81 -22.50
C ASP A 24 -19.10 9.54 -22.26
N ALA A 25 -20.02 9.51 -23.22
CA ALA A 25 -21.26 10.28 -23.18
C ALA A 25 -22.46 9.53 -23.77
N PHE A 26 -23.54 9.47 -23.00
CA PHE A 26 -24.85 8.99 -23.43
C PHE A 26 -25.81 10.18 -23.64
N TRP A 27 -25.90 10.63 -24.88
CA TRP A 27 -26.54 11.90 -25.25
C TRP A 27 -28.06 11.92 -25.05
N GLU A 28 -28.76 10.80 -25.25
CA GLU A 28 -30.21 10.71 -25.05
C GLU A 28 -30.62 10.93 -23.59
N GLY A 29 -29.77 10.52 -22.65
CA GLY A 29 -29.98 10.72 -21.21
C GLY A 29 -29.23 11.91 -20.63
N GLN A 30 -28.42 12.61 -21.43
CA GLN A 30 -27.49 13.65 -20.97
C GLN A 30 -26.57 13.18 -19.82
N ILE A 31 -26.13 11.92 -19.87
CA ILE A 31 -25.25 11.30 -18.87
C ILE A 31 -23.83 11.22 -19.42
N PHE A 32 -22.86 11.73 -18.68
CA PHE A 32 -21.46 11.78 -19.05
C PHE A 32 -20.65 10.97 -18.03
N TRP A 33 -19.85 10.03 -18.50
CA TRP A 33 -18.93 9.24 -17.68
C TRP A 33 -17.52 9.81 -17.78
N GLY A 34 -16.79 9.76 -16.67
CA GLY A 34 -15.52 10.43 -16.60
C GLY A 34 -14.84 10.29 -15.25
N TRP A 35 -13.62 10.79 -15.19
CA TRP A 35 -12.89 10.91 -13.95
C TRP A 35 -13.28 12.18 -13.22
N HIS A 36 -13.18 12.17 -11.90
CA HIS A 36 -13.40 13.36 -11.08
C HIS A 36 -12.33 13.49 -9.99
N ASN A 37 -12.22 14.66 -9.37
CA ASN A 37 -11.35 14.94 -8.22
C ASN A 37 -12.12 15.50 -7.01
N ASP A 38 -13.42 15.20 -6.89
CA ASP A 38 -14.22 15.65 -5.74
C ASP A 38 -13.72 15.02 -4.44
N VAL A 39 -13.94 15.75 -3.34
CA VAL A 39 -13.82 15.23 -1.99
C VAL A 39 -15.21 15.02 -1.41
N HIS A 40 -15.49 13.80 -0.96
CA HIS A 40 -16.72 13.48 -0.23
C HIS A 40 -16.41 13.00 1.18
N VAL A 41 -17.26 13.38 2.12
CA VAL A 41 -17.15 12.96 3.51
C VAL A 41 -18.43 12.26 3.92
N PHE A 42 -18.28 11.02 4.39
CA PHE A 42 -19.35 10.28 5.03
C PHE A 42 -19.17 10.37 6.55
N ASP A 43 -20.10 11.01 7.24
CA ASP A 43 -20.14 10.98 8.69
C ASP A 43 -20.75 9.67 9.16
N THR A 44 -19.95 8.87 9.85
CA THR A 44 -20.34 7.55 10.36
C THR A 44 -21.30 7.62 11.53
N THR A 45 -21.44 8.78 12.17
CA THR A 45 -22.32 9.02 13.31
C THR A 45 -23.72 9.38 12.84
N THR A 46 -23.83 10.33 11.91
CA THR A 46 -25.11 10.80 11.35
C THR A 46 -25.54 10.01 10.11
N GLN A 47 -24.64 9.20 9.53
CA GLN A 47 -24.84 8.44 8.30
C GLN A 47 -25.17 9.32 7.09
N THR A 48 -24.61 10.53 7.03
CA THR A 48 -24.86 11.50 5.97
C THR A 48 -23.63 11.79 5.14
N TRP A 49 -23.85 12.05 3.86
CA TRP A 49 -22.83 12.54 2.93
C TRP A 49 -22.78 14.06 2.94
N SER A 50 -21.56 14.59 2.82
CA SER A 50 -21.31 16.01 2.61
C SER A 50 -20.11 16.22 1.70
N GLN A 51 -20.06 17.38 1.06
CA GLN A 51 -18.87 17.84 0.33
C GLN A 51 -18.29 19.05 1.09
N PRO A 52 -17.03 18.97 1.56
CA PRO A 52 -16.38 20.09 2.22
C PRO A 52 -16.01 21.18 1.21
N ALA A 53 -16.07 22.44 1.64
CA ALA A 53 -15.58 23.56 0.85
C ALA A 53 -14.04 23.53 0.80
N ILE A 54 -13.51 23.15 -0.37
CA ILE A 54 -12.07 23.04 -0.62
C ILE A 54 -11.43 24.43 -0.71
N ARG A 55 -10.21 24.56 -0.15
CA ARG A 55 -9.44 25.81 -0.09
C ARG A 55 -7.98 25.59 -0.51
N GLY A 56 -7.26 26.68 -0.75
CA GLY A 56 -5.79 26.66 -0.90
C GLY A 56 -5.33 26.32 -2.31
N GLY A 57 -4.24 25.55 -2.40
CA GLY A 57 -3.58 25.22 -3.67
C GLY A 57 -4.41 24.32 -4.58
N ASP A 58 -3.88 24.05 -5.76
CA ASP A 58 -4.61 23.31 -6.78
C ASP A 58 -4.81 21.84 -6.37
N PRO A 59 -6.04 21.29 -6.46
CA PRO A 59 -6.28 19.87 -6.26
C PRO A 59 -5.57 19.05 -7.34
N PRO A 60 -5.30 17.75 -7.09
CA PRO A 60 -4.86 16.86 -8.14
C PRO A 60 -5.90 16.79 -9.26
N GLN A 61 -5.46 16.66 -10.52
CA GLN A 61 -6.36 16.44 -11.66
C GLN A 61 -7.32 15.26 -11.44
N PRO A 62 -8.52 15.27 -12.06
CA PRO A 62 -9.45 14.14 -12.05
C PRO A 62 -8.76 12.81 -12.34
N ARG A 63 -8.92 11.83 -11.44
CA ARG A 63 -8.14 10.59 -11.49
C ARG A 63 -8.82 9.42 -10.82
N ALA A 64 -8.52 8.21 -11.30
CA ALA A 64 -8.86 6.95 -10.65
C ALA A 64 -7.62 6.08 -10.43
N ALA A 65 -7.77 4.99 -9.67
CA ALA A 65 -6.68 4.04 -9.38
C ALA A 65 -5.41 4.70 -8.80
N HIS A 66 -5.57 5.86 -8.17
CA HIS A 66 -4.59 6.49 -7.30
C HIS A 66 -4.63 5.81 -5.93
N THR A 67 -3.71 6.16 -5.04
CA THR A 67 -3.75 5.72 -3.65
C THR A 67 -3.89 6.89 -2.71
N CYS A 68 -4.52 6.64 -1.57
CA CYS A 68 -4.64 7.57 -0.47
C CYS A 68 -3.97 6.98 0.77
N ALA A 69 -3.22 7.79 1.51
CA ALA A 69 -2.69 7.45 2.83
C ALA A 69 -2.93 8.60 3.80
N VAL A 70 -3.21 8.29 5.07
CA VAL A 70 -3.46 9.31 6.10
C VAL A 70 -2.36 9.24 7.15
N LEU A 71 -1.75 10.40 7.47
CA LEU A 71 -0.84 10.59 8.60
C LEU A 71 -1.33 11.80 9.40
N GLY A 72 -1.73 11.57 10.66
CA GLY A 72 -2.34 12.61 11.49
C GLY A 72 -3.57 13.22 10.82
N ASN A 73 -3.56 14.54 10.64
CA ASN A 73 -4.62 15.31 9.98
C ASN A 73 -4.35 15.58 8.48
N LYS A 74 -3.45 14.83 7.84
CA LYS A 74 -3.08 15.02 6.43
C LYS A 74 -3.41 13.79 5.61
N GLY A 75 -4.15 13.99 4.51
CA GLY A 75 -4.42 12.97 3.50
C GLY A 75 -3.49 13.15 2.30
N TYR A 76 -2.73 12.12 1.96
CA TYR A 76 -1.76 12.09 0.86
C TYR A 76 -2.32 11.31 -0.32
N ILE A 77 -2.24 11.90 -1.51
CA ILE A 77 -2.71 11.30 -2.77
C ILE A 77 -1.50 11.14 -3.68
N PHE A 78 -1.22 9.91 -4.13
CA PHE A 78 -0.12 9.64 -5.06
C PHE A 78 -0.61 8.99 -6.36
N GLY A 79 -0.07 9.49 -7.47
CA GLY A 79 -0.22 8.92 -8.80
C GLY A 79 -1.67 8.75 -9.25
N GLY A 80 -1.96 7.61 -9.88
CA GLY A 80 -3.26 7.30 -10.47
C GLY A 80 -3.29 7.51 -11.99
N ARG A 81 -4.39 7.07 -12.60
CA ARG A 81 -4.68 7.28 -14.02
C ARG A 81 -5.40 8.60 -14.21
N VAL A 82 -4.87 9.43 -15.10
CA VAL A 82 -5.47 10.68 -15.60
C VAL A 82 -5.57 10.52 -17.11
N LEU A 83 -6.79 10.48 -17.65
CA LEU A 83 -7.03 10.23 -19.07
C LEU A 83 -6.28 8.97 -19.58
N GLN A 84 -5.38 9.15 -20.56
CA GLN A 84 -4.58 8.08 -21.16
C GLN A 84 -3.19 7.91 -20.55
N THR A 85 -2.88 8.65 -19.48
CA THR A 85 -1.58 8.57 -18.80
C THR A 85 -1.73 8.20 -17.32
N ARG A 86 -0.58 7.95 -16.69
CA ARG A 86 -0.46 7.72 -15.26
C ARG A 86 0.44 8.79 -14.68
N MET A 87 0.21 9.11 -13.40
CA MET A 87 0.89 10.22 -12.73
C MET A 87 1.90 9.72 -11.70
N ASN A 88 2.89 10.56 -11.38
CA ASN A 88 3.84 10.38 -10.26
C ASN A 88 3.85 11.59 -9.30
N ASP A 89 2.79 12.40 -9.32
CA ASP A 89 2.64 13.53 -8.42
C ASP A 89 2.16 13.06 -7.04
N LEU A 90 2.62 13.77 -6.01
CA LEU A 90 2.17 13.61 -4.63
C LEU A 90 1.49 14.91 -4.21
N HIS A 91 0.31 14.81 -3.62
CA HIS A 91 -0.45 15.93 -3.10
C HIS A 91 -0.84 15.67 -1.65
N CYS A 92 -1.10 16.74 -0.90
CA CYS A 92 -1.57 16.66 0.48
C CYS A 92 -2.79 17.56 0.70
N LEU A 93 -3.81 17.00 1.32
CA LEU A 93 -5.00 17.69 1.80
C LEU A 93 -4.96 17.76 3.33
N ASN A 94 -5.02 18.95 3.90
CA ASN A 94 -5.28 19.13 5.32
C ASN A 94 -6.75 18.77 5.59
N LEU A 95 -6.99 17.78 6.44
CA LEU A 95 -8.31 17.20 6.71
C LEU A 95 -9.12 17.99 7.75
N ASP A 96 -8.51 18.94 8.44
CA ASP A 96 -9.20 19.84 9.38
C ASP A 96 -9.67 21.10 8.67
N THR A 97 -8.83 21.67 7.81
CA THR A 97 -9.09 22.94 7.12
C THR A 97 -9.56 22.76 5.67
N TRP A 98 -9.58 21.52 5.17
CA TRP A 98 -9.90 21.19 3.77
C TRP A 98 -9.07 21.97 2.76
N THR A 99 -7.80 22.17 3.09
CA THR A 99 -6.85 22.98 2.30
C THR A 99 -5.87 22.09 1.58
N TRP A 100 -5.81 22.16 0.25
CA TRP A 100 -4.77 21.51 -0.53
C TRP A 100 -3.46 22.26 -0.42
N SER A 101 -2.35 21.53 -0.29
CA SER A 101 -1.01 22.08 -0.40
C SER A 101 -0.58 22.33 -1.85
N GLY A 102 -1.36 21.87 -2.82
CA GLY A 102 -0.90 21.66 -4.19
C GLY A 102 0.09 20.49 -4.30
N ARG A 103 0.73 20.39 -5.47
CA ARG A 103 1.77 19.39 -5.75
C ARG A 103 2.95 19.57 -4.80
N ILE A 104 3.29 18.51 -4.07
CA ILE A 104 4.48 18.49 -3.22
C ILE A 104 5.73 18.46 -4.10
N ASN A 105 6.62 19.44 -3.89
CA ASN A 105 7.90 19.49 -4.56
C ASN A 105 8.82 18.42 -3.96
N ILE A 106 9.15 17.44 -4.79
CA ILE A 106 10.06 16.35 -4.44
C ILE A 106 11.47 16.69 -4.92
N SER A 107 12.45 16.59 -4.02
CA SER A 107 13.87 16.67 -4.37
C SER A 107 14.47 15.29 -4.62
N GLY A 108 15.31 15.16 -5.65
CA GLY A 108 16.09 13.95 -5.92
C GLY A 108 15.32 12.88 -6.70
N GLU A 109 15.61 11.61 -6.40
CA GLU A 109 14.94 10.48 -7.04
C GLU A 109 13.46 10.41 -6.67
N LYS A 110 12.64 9.94 -7.62
CA LYS A 110 11.21 9.75 -7.42
C LYS A 110 10.73 8.48 -8.12
N PRO A 111 9.65 7.86 -7.63
CA PRO A 111 9.06 6.72 -8.30
C PRO A 111 8.59 7.07 -9.71
N LYS A 112 8.65 6.09 -10.62
CA LYS A 112 7.93 6.18 -11.90
C LYS A 112 6.44 6.40 -11.68
N ASP A 113 5.82 7.04 -12.64
CA ASP A 113 4.37 7.20 -12.74
C ASP A 113 3.67 5.84 -12.73
N ARG A 114 2.50 5.79 -12.08
CA ARG A 114 1.80 4.54 -11.82
C ARG A 114 0.36 4.69 -11.38
N SER A 115 -0.43 3.67 -11.67
CA SER A 115 -1.77 3.43 -11.11
C SER A 115 -1.84 2.03 -10.48
N TRP A 116 -2.91 1.72 -9.74
CA TRP A 116 -3.12 0.40 -9.11
C TRP A 116 -1.99 -0.06 -8.17
N HIS A 117 -1.23 0.89 -7.64
CA HIS A 117 -0.21 0.65 -6.63
C HIS A 117 -0.85 0.69 -5.23
N THR A 118 -0.04 0.49 -4.19
CA THR A 118 -0.46 0.72 -2.79
C THR A 118 0.46 1.75 -2.13
N LEU A 119 -0.10 2.58 -1.24
CA LEU A 119 0.63 3.55 -0.44
C LEU A 119 0.20 3.36 1.03
N THR A 120 1.12 2.88 1.85
CA THR A 120 0.84 2.49 3.24
C THR A 120 1.58 3.41 4.19
N PRO A 121 0.91 4.06 5.15
CA PRO A 121 1.61 4.81 6.20
C PRO A 121 2.45 3.87 7.06
N ILE A 122 3.73 4.22 7.26
CA ILE A 122 4.69 3.43 8.05
C ILE A 122 5.36 4.32 9.12
N GLY A 123 4.97 4.15 10.38
CA GLY A 123 5.38 5.08 11.44
C GLY A 123 4.66 6.43 11.32
N GLU A 124 5.27 7.49 11.87
CA GLU A 124 4.60 8.79 12.03
C GLU A 124 4.82 9.74 10.84
N ASP A 125 5.94 9.59 10.11
CA ASP A 125 6.40 10.57 9.11
C ASP A 125 6.83 9.92 7.78
N ARG A 126 6.44 8.67 7.54
CA ARG A 126 6.83 7.94 6.32
C ARG A 126 5.67 7.22 5.66
N LEU A 127 5.76 7.11 4.34
CA LEU A 127 4.83 6.37 3.49
C LEU A 127 5.60 5.33 2.68
N PHE A 128 5.10 4.11 2.60
CA PHE A 128 5.65 3.03 1.80
C PHE A 128 4.80 2.81 0.55
N LEU A 129 5.40 3.01 -0.61
CA LEU A 129 4.82 2.79 -1.93
C LEU A 129 5.27 1.43 -2.47
N PHE A 130 4.37 0.63 -3.03
CA PHE A 130 4.73 -0.62 -3.69
C PHE A 130 3.92 -0.89 -4.96
N GLY A 131 4.63 -1.40 -5.97
CA GLY A 131 4.06 -1.96 -7.19
C GLY A 131 3.28 -0.97 -8.03
N GLY A 132 2.24 -1.47 -8.71
CA GLY A 132 1.41 -0.76 -9.67
C GLY A 132 1.75 -1.10 -11.12
N LEU A 133 1.20 -0.31 -12.03
CA LEU A 133 1.42 -0.39 -13.47
C LEU A 133 1.89 0.99 -13.97
N SER A 134 2.98 1.06 -14.74
CA SER A 134 3.52 2.33 -15.26
C SER A 134 2.76 2.87 -16.48
N SER A 135 3.02 4.10 -16.93
CA SER A 135 2.50 4.65 -18.20
C SER A 135 2.77 3.73 -19.38
N ASP A 136 3.96 3.12 -19.38
CA ASP A 136 4.43 2.20 -20.41
C ASP A 136 3.78 0.80 -20.32
N ASN A 137 2.76 0.64 -19.47
CA ASN A 137 2.07 -0.63 -19.20
C ASN A 137 2.99 -1.75 -18.70
N VAL A 138 4.02 -1.40 -17.94
CA VAL A 138 4.93 -2.38 -17.32
C VAL A 138 4.52 -2.63 -15.87
N PRO A 139 4.19 -3.88 -15.49
CA PRO A 139 3.94 -4.24 -14.09
C PRO A 139 5.16 -3.96 -13.21
N LEU A 140 4.93 -3.30 -12.09
CA LEU A 140 5.99 -2.82 -11.19
C LEU A 140 6.15 -3.73 -9.96
N SER A 141 7.40 -3.92 -9.56
CA SER A 141 7.83 -4.65 -8.36
C SER A 141 8.73 -3.81 -7.45
N ASP A 142 8.92 -2.53 -7.78
CA ASP A 142 9.71 -1.61 -6.99
C ASP A 142 8.94 -1.13 -5.75
N GLY A 143 9.70 -0.80 -4.71
CA GLY A 143 9.16 -0.23 -3.48
C GLY A 143 9.96 0.96 -3.04
N TRP A 144 9.26 1.95 -2.49
CA TRP A 144 9.84 3.24 -2.14
C TRP A 144 9.33 3.69 -0.77
N ILE A 145 10.18 4.39 -0.03
CA ILE A 145 9.81 5.09 1.19
C ILE A 145 9.85 6.59 0.92
N HIS A 146 8.74 7.28 1.13
CA HIS A 146 8.67 8.73 1.18
C HIS A 146 8.82 9.22 2.61
N SER A 147 9.72 10.17 2.84
CA SER A 147 9.86 10.89 4.09
C SER A 147 9.11 12.22 4.01
N ILE A 148 8.11 12.41 4.86
CA ILE A 148 7.30 13.63 4.92
C ILE A 148 8.16 14.84 5.34
N THR A 149 9.09 14.62 6.27
CA THR A 149 9.94 15.69 6.83
C THR A 149 10.88 16.28 5.78
N THR A 150 11.40 15.44 4.88
CA THR A 150 12.37 15.86 3.85
C THR A 150 11.77 16.01 2.47
N ASN A 151 10.49 15.67 2.27
CA ASN A 151 9.82 15.58 0.96
C ASN A 151 10.67 14.83 -0.10
N GLY A 152 11.24 13.71 0.32
CA GLY A 152 12.17 12.92 -0.48
C GLY A 152 11.77 11.46 -0.54
N TRP A 153 12.00 10.83 -1.68
CA TRP A 153 11.81 9.39 -1.86
C TRP A 153 13.14 8.65 -1.78
N LYS A 154 13.09 7.43 -1.25
CA LYS A 154 14.20 6.49 -1.23
C LYS A 154 13.74 5.13 -1.73
N GLN A 155 14.37 4.61 -2.79
CA GLN A 155 14.06 3.28 -3.29
C GLN A 155 14.61 2.19 -2.36
N LEU A 156 13.83 1.13 -2.16
CA LEU A 156 14.29 -0.08 -1.48
C LEU A 156 14.90 -1.04 -2.52
N THR A 157 16.22 -1.14 -2.54
CA THR A 157 16.98 -1.91 -3.54
C THR A 157 16.98 -3.42 -3.30
N HIS A 158 16.64 -3.87 -2.08
CA HIS A 158 16.66 -5.27 -1.69
C HIS A 158 15.38 -6.04 -2.06
N LEU A 159 14.39 -5.39 -2.67
CA LEU A 159 13.11 -5.99 -3.00
C LEU A 159 13.20 -6.93 -4.22
N PRO A 160 12.45 -8.04 -4.25
CA PRO A 160 12.49 -9.00 -5.33
C PRO A 160 11.88 -8.41 -6.62
N LYS A 161 12.73 -8.15 -7.61
CA LYS A 161 12.31 -7.60 -8.91
C LYS A 161 11.37 -8.53 -9.69
N SER A 162 11.39 -9.83 -9.41
CA SER A 162 10.62 -10.86 -10.10
C SER A 162 9.17 -11.01 -9.66
N ARG A 163 8.70 -10.20 -8.69
CA ARG A 163 7.35 -10.32 -8.11
C ARG A 163 6.54 -9.02 -8.25
N PRO A 164 6.23 -8.58 -9.48
CA PRO A 164 5.40 -7.39 -9.68
C PRO A 164 3.99 -7.62 -9.17
N ARG A 165 3.35 -6.54 -8.72
CA ARG A 165 1.96 -6.56 -8.25
C ARG A 165 1.27 -5.27 -8.65
N LEU A 166 0.13 -5.38 -9.30
CA LEU A 166 -0.84 -4.29 -9.47
C LEU A 166 -2.22 -4.73 -8.99
N TRP A 167 -3.01 -3.74 -8.56
CA TRP A 167 -4.34 -3.91 -8.00
C TRP A 167 -4.36 -4.86 -6.79
N HIS A 168 -3.25 -4.87 -6.07
CA HIS A 168 -3.09 -5.59 -4.82
C HIS A 168 -3.56 -4.73 -3.65
N THR A 169 -3.66 -5.34 -2.48
CA THR A 169 -3.90 -4.65 -1.21
C THR A 169 -2.62 -4.64 -0.38
N ALA A 170 -2.48 -3.62 0.46
CA ALA A 170 -1.40 -3.52 1.43
C ALA A 170 -1.95 -3.09 2.78
N CYS A 171 -1.44 -3.67 3.86
CA CYS A 171 -1.77 -3.24 5.21
C CYS A 171 -0.54 -3.23 6.11
N LEU A 172 -0.55 -2.35 7.10
CA LEU A 172 0.47 -2.31 8.15
C LEU A 172 0.21 -3.44 9.14
N GLY A 173 1.20 -4.33 9.27
CA GLY A 173 1.24 -5.40 10.25
C GLY A 173 1.52 -4.89 11.66
N LYS A 174 1.35 -5.78 12.65
CA LYS A 174 1.48 -5.43 14.07
C LYS A 174 2.90 -5.13 14.50
N GLU A 175 3.90 -5.64 13.77
CA GLU A 175 5.31 -5.49 14.12
C GLU A 175 6.04 -4.49 13.20
N GLY A 176 5.28 -3.67 12.45
CA GLY A 176 5.82 -2.65 11.55
C GLY A 176 6.19 -3.15 10.14
N GLU A 177 5.86 -4.40 9.83
CA GLU A 177 5.91 -4.95 8.48
C GLU A 177 4.76 -4.45 7.62
N VAL A 178 4.96 -4.29 6.31
CA VAL A 178 3.88 -4.08 5.35
C VAL A 178 3.56 -5.41 4.70
N MET A 179 2.31 -5.84 4.81
CA MET A 179 1.80 -7.06 4.22
C MET A 179 1.07 -6.71 2.92
N VAL A 180 1.54 -7.27 1.80
CA VAL A 180 0.92 -7.12 0.49
C VAL A 180 0.28 -8.44 0.07
N PHE A 181 -1.00 -8.38 -0.29
CA PHE A 181 -1.79 -9.55 -0.66
C PHE A 181 -2.59 -9.30 -1.94
N GLY A 182 -2.72 -10.33 -2.76
CA GLY A 182 -3.57 -10.31 -3.95
C GLY A 182 -2.92 -9.62 -5.14
N GLY A 183 -3.78 -9.11 -6.02
CA GLY A 183 -3.40 -8.39 -7.24
C GLY A 183 -2.99 -9.31 -8.38
N SER A 184 -2.45 -8.71 -9.44
CA SER A 184 -1.93 -9.39 -10.62
C SER A 184 -0.46 -9.05 -10.86
N LYS A 185 0.27 -10.01 -11.43
CA LYS A 185 1.65 -9.82 -11.91
C LYS A 185 1.70 -9.36 -13.38
N ASP A 186 0.60 -9.47 -14.11
CA ASP A 186 0.48 -9.18 -15.54
C ASP A 186 -0.35 -7.91 -15.76
N ASP A 187 -0.16 -7.25 -16.91
CA ASP A 187 -1.05 -6.15 -17.32
C ASP A 187 -2.47 -6.70 -17.58
N LEU A 188 -3.37 -6.42 -16.65
CA LEU A 188 -4.76 -6.89 -16.65
C LEU A 188 -5.56 -6.47 -17.89
N LEU A 189 -5.13 -5.42 -18.60
CA LEU A 189 -5.79 -5.00 -19.84
C LEU A 189 -5.41 -5.90 -21.03
N PHE A 190 -4.28 -6.60 -20.94
CA PHE A 190 -3.76 -7.47 -22.00
C PHE A 190 -3.89 -8.96 -21.63
N MET A 191 -3.65 -9.31 -20.36
CA MET A 191 -3.66 -10.70 -19.85
C MET A 191 -4.20 -10.77 -18.42
N ASP A 192 -5.22 -11.61 -18.22
CA ASP A 192 -5.92 -11.78 -16.94
C ASP A 192 -5.73 -13.17 -16.33
N THR A 193 -4.50 -13.72 -16.41
CA THR A 193 -4.15 -15.03 -15.83
C THR A 193 -3.17 -14.92 -14.67
N GLY A 194 -2.66 -13.72 -14.42
CA GLY A 194 -1.57 -13.43 -13.48
C GLY A 194 -1.96 -13.20 -12.03
N HIS A 195 -3.18 -13.58 -11.62
CA HIS A 195 -3.65 -13.32 -10.27
C HIS A 195 -2.79 -14.03 -9.21
N CYS A 196 -2.47 -13.28 -8.18
CA CYS A 196 -1.60 -13.71 -7.10
C CYS A 196 -2.43 -13.95 -5.83
N SER A 197 -2.19 -15.07 -5.15
CA SER A 197 -2.81 -15.41 -3.84
C SER A 197 -1.79 -15.55 -2.73
N ASP A 198 -0.52 -15.25 -3.03
CA ASP A 198 0.59 -15.27 -2.10
C ASP A 198 0.73 -13.96 -1.33
N LEU A 199 1.35 -14.06 -0.15
CA LEU A 199 1.63 -12.92 0.73
C LEU A 199 3.06 -12.44 0.53
N LEU A 200 3.25 -11.14 0.32
CA LEU A 200 4.55 -10.48 0.41
C LEU A 200 4.62 -9.75 1.74
N ILE A 201 5.75 -9.88 2.45
CA ILE A 201 5.96 -9.19 3.72
C ILE A 201 7.22 -8.34 3.56
N PHE A 202 7.07 -7.02 3.71
CA PHE A 202 8.14 -6.05 3.62
C PHE A 202 8.47 -5.49 4.98
N GLN A 203 9.70 -5.71 5.44
CA GLN A 203 10.18 -5.10 6.67
C GLN A 203 10.62 -3.66 6.36
N THR A 204 9.80 -2.69 6.77
CA THR A 204 10.09 -1.27 6.52
C THR A 204 10.76 -0.58 7.70
N GLN A 205 10.77 -1.22 8.87
CA GLN A 205 11.37 -0.72 10.10
C GLN A 205 12.11 -1.84 10.85
N PRO A 206 13.11 -1.51 11.70
CA PRO A 206 13.72 -2.48 12.59
C PRO A 206 12.69 -3.12 13.51
N TYR A 207 12.88 -4.39 13.86
CA TYR A 207 12.03 -5.05 14.85
C TYR A 207 12.15 -4.37 16.21
N SER A 208 11.05 -4.29 16.94
CA SER A 208 11.07 -3.81 18.32
C SER A 208 11.97 -4.70 19.20
N LEU A 209 12.54 -4.12 20.26
CA LEU A 209 13.32 -4.89 21.23
C LEU A 209 12.52 -6.08 21.78
N LEU A 210 11.23 -5.87 22.08
CA LEU A 210 10.33 -6.93 22.51
C LEU A 210 10.27 -8.06 21.47
N ARG A 211 10.09 -7.75 20.19
CA ARG A 211 10.06 -8.76 19.12
C ARG A 211 11.38 -9.51 19.01
N LEU A 212 12.50 -8.81 19.09
CA LEU A 212 13.84 -9.43 19.07
C LEU A 212 14.04 -10.38 20.26
N CYS A 213 13.62 -9.97 21.47
CA CYS A 213 13.66 -10.82 22.65
C CYS A 213 12.75 -12.04 22.51
N LEU A 214 11.52 -11.88 22.02
CA LEU A 214 10.58 -12.97 21.78
C LEU A 214 11.13 -13.99 20.75
N ASP A 215 11.77 -13.51 19.68
CA ASP A 215 12.43 -14.38 18.70
C ASP A 215 13.65 -15.10 19.29
N CYS A 216 14.43 -14.42 20.11
CA CYS A 216 15.56 -15.03 20.82
C CYS A 216 15.07 -16.16 21.74
N ILE A 217 14.02 -15.92 22.53
CA ILE A 217 13.42 -16.94 23.41
C ILE A 217 12.83 -18.09 22.58
N GLY A 218 12.10 -17.78 21.51
CA GLY A 218 11.49 -18.77 20.63
C GLY A 218 12.51 -19.72 19.99
N LYS A 219 13.63 -19.19 19.50
CA LYS A 219 14.74 -19.98 18.93
C LYS A 219 15.46 -20.83 19.97
N ASN A 220 15.58 -20.33 21.19
CA ASN A 220 16.33 -20.96 22.27
C ASN A 220 15.42 -21.61 23.33
N ALA A 221 14.20 -22.02 22.93
CA ALA A 221 13.18 -22.52 23.84
C ALA A 221 13.65 -23.70 24.70
N ALA A 222 14.50 -24.58 24.14
CA ALA A 222 15.06 -25.71 24.85
C ALA A 222 15.99 -25.31 26.01
N LEU A 223 16.78 -24.24 25.83
CA LEU A 223 17.69 -23.72 26.85
C LEU A 223 16.94 -22.99 27.97
N LEU A 224 15.79 -22.39 27.64
CA LEU A 224 15.00 -21.56 28.56
C LEU A 224 13.79 -22.27 29.16
N LYS A 225 13.73 -23.60 29.04
CA LYS A 225 12.56 -24.42 29.43
C LYS A 225 12.13 -24.20 30.89
N ASN A 226 13.09 -23.96 31.79
CA ASN A 226 12.83 -23.77 33.22
C ASN A 226 12.34 -22.35 33.55
N GLN A 227 12.70 -21.36 32.73
CA GLN A 227 12.40 -19.94 32.95
C GLN A 227 11.10 -19.49 32.26
N ILE A 228 10.72 -20.13 31.15
CA ILE A 228 9.50 -19.79 30.39
C ILE A 228 8.23 -19.81 31.27
N PRO A 229 7.99 -20.81 32.14
CA PRO A 229 6.81 -20.83 33.00
C PRO A 229 6.74 -19.70 34.02
N CYS A 230 7.87 -19.06 34.34
CA CYS A 230 7.92 -17.94 35.28
C CYS A 230 7.44 -16.61 34.67
N LEU A 231 7.15 -16.56 33.38
CA LEU A 231 6.72 -15.35 32.69
C LEU A 231 5.26 -14.99 33.01
N PRO A 232 4.92 -13.69 33.05
CA PRO A 232 3.54 -13.25 33.16
C PRO A 232 2.67 -13.82 32.03
N SER A 233 1.40 -14.12 32.31
CA SER A 233 0.50 -14.85 31.40
C SER A 233 0.41 -14.26 29.98
N LYS A 234 0.33 -12.93 29.85
CA LYS A 234 0.33 -12.25 28.55
C LYS A 234 1.61 -12.49 27.75
N LEU A 235 2.77 -12.41 28.41
CA LEU A 235 4.07 -12.60 27.77
C LEU A 235 4.29 -14.08 27.43
N LEU A 236 3.86 -14.98 28.32
CA LEU A 236 3.92 -16.42 28.11
C LEU A 236 3.16 -16.84 26.84
N GLN A 237 1.95 -16.30 26.62
CA GLN A 237 1.19 -16.58 25.39
C GLN A 237 1.92 -16.14 24.12
N GLU A 238 2.56 -14.97 24.13
CA GLU A 238 3.33 -14.46 22.99
C GLU A 238 4.60 -15.29 22.76
N VAL A 239 5.29 -15.70 23.83
CA VAL A 239 6.45 -16.60 23.77
C VAL A 239 6.06 -17.94 23.18
N LEU A 240 4.96 -18.56 23.65
CA LEU A 240 4.51 -19.86 23.14
C LEU A 240 4.20 -19.82 21.64
N LYS A 241 3.52 -18.76 21.16
CA LYS A 241 3.29 -18.55 19.72
C LYS A 241 4.60 -18.50 18.93
N LYS A 242 5.61 -17.82 19.47
CA LYS A 242 6.93 -17.68 18.83
C LYS A 242 7.72 -18.99 18.84
N ILE A 243 7.63 -19.77 19.90
CA ILE A 243 8.20 -21.13 19.96
C ILE A 243 7.58 -22.01 18.87
N THR A 244 6.25 -22.03 18.76
CA THR A 244 5.55 -22.79 17.70
C THR A 244 5.94 -22.31 16.31
N PHE A 245 6.04 -20.99 16.10
CA PHE A 245 6.48 -20.41 14.83
C PHE A 245 7.90 -20.87 14.46
N TRP A 246 8.88 -20.73 15.36
CA TRP A 246 10.26 -21.12 15.09
C TRP A 246 10.41 -22.63 14.92
N ALA A 247 9.70 -23.45 15.68
CA ALA A 247 9.67 -24.90 15.49
C ALA A 247 9.17 -25.27 14.07
N ALA A 248 8.11 -24.63 13.59
CA ALA A 248 7.60 -24.85 12.25
C ALA A 248 8.56 -24.37 11.15
N VAL A 249 9.28 -23.26 11.39
CA VAL A 249 10.32 -22.74 10.48
C VAL A 249 11.48 -23.72 10.36
N THR A 250 12.02 -24.19 11.49
CA THR A 250 13.12 -25.18 11.52
C THR A 250 12.73 -26.44 10.77
N HIS A 251 11.53 -26.99 11.05
CA HIS A 251 11.03 -28.18 10.36
C HIS A 251 10.85 -27.98 8.83
N ARG A 252 10.46 -26.79 8.38
CA ARG A 252 10.40 -26.47 6.93
C ARG A 252 11.78 -26.39 6.31
N GLN A 253 12.76 -25.80 7.01
CA GLN A 253 14.13 -25.70 6.54
C GLN A 253 14.79 -27.08 6.43
N GLU A 254 14.58 -27.95 7.42
CA GLU A 254 15.06 -29.33 7.42
C GLU A 254 14.51 -30.11 6.21
N ARG A 255 13.19 -30.05 5.96
CA ARG A 255 12.58 -30.71 4.80
C ARG A 255 13.10 -30.18 3.46
N LYS A 256 13.33 -28.87 3.35
CA LYS A 256 13.89 -28.27 2.13
C LYS A 256 15.32 -28.75 1.89
N ALA A 257 16.15 -28.78 2.93
CA ALA A 257 17.52 -29.28 2.86
C ALA A 257 17.57 -30.78 2.52
N GLU A 258 16.63 -31.58 3.03
CA GLU A 258 16.53 -33.00 2.70
C GLU A 258 16.13 -33.22 1.23
N THR A 259 15.15 -32.45 0.74
CA THR A 259 14.73 -32.49 -0.67
C THR A 259 15.88 -32.09 -1.60
N GLU A 260 16.62 -31.03 -1.26
CA GLU A 260 17.78 -30.56 -2.02
C GLU A 260 18.90 -31.62 -2.09
N ARG A 261 19.20 -32.28 -0.95
CA ARG A 261 20.16 -33.41 -0.92
C ARG A 261 19.70 -34.58 -1.78
N GLN A 262 18.42 -34.97 -1.71
CA GLN A 262 17.88 -36.06 -2.51
C GLN A 262 17.92 -35.76 -4.02
N SER A 263 17.64 -34.51 -4.42
CA SER A 263 17.79 -34.08 -5.81
C SER A 263 19.23 -34.07 -6.29
N GLN A 264 20.19 -33.71 -5.42
CA GLN A 264 21.62 -33.79 -5.75
C GLN A 264 22.09 -35.23 -5.93
N LEU A 265 21.62 -36.15 -5.08
CA LEU A 265 21.91 -37.59 -5.15
C LEU A 265 21.32 -38.27 -6.40
N HIS A 266 20.20 -37.79 -6.93
CA HIS A 266 19.59 -38.31 -8.18
C HIS A 266 20.16 -37.69 -9.46
N SER A 267 20.97 -36.63 -9.33
CA SER A 267 21.64 -35.96 -10.46
C SER A 267 23.11 -36.38 -10.67
N THR A 268 23.61 -37.29 -9.82
CA THR A 268 24.91 -37.96 -9.92
C THR A 268 24.73 -39.42 -10.27
#